data_AF-A0A3D4MKK8-F1
#
_entry.id   AF-A0A3D4MKK8-F1
#
_cell.length_a   1.000
_cell.length_b   1.000
_cell.length_c   1.000
_cell.angle_alpha   90.00
_cell.angle_beta   90.00
_cell.angle_gamma   90.00
#
_symmetry.space_group_name_H-M   'P 1'
#
loop_
_entity.id
_entity.type
_entity.pdbx_description
1 polymer ?
#
loop_
_entity_poly.entity_id
_entity_poly.type
_entity_poly.pdbx_seq_one_letter_code
_entity_poly.pdbx_strand_id
1 'polypeptide(L)'
;MKFIFKNILSANSDETKYKSTILSFIISMLCIVVLIAISNFIPIVLLSRFFMVLLTTFSFYLIFTFFCKIICISDNIEKKKVKEKKYKLKFDPIVISFDDFSIWLNCYPAPEQLIVRLKEEYHYIEISYDTKGRRGDYINRKTYFDDKATKVDDIEKIIKEKSQSGKIEVLETFDHNKPQLIIDEINEIKKINFME
;
A
#
# COMPACT_ATOMS: atom_id res chain seq x y z
N MET A 1 9.97 -13.01 -8.23
CA MET A 1 8.88 -12.18 -8.79
C MET A 1 8.56 -10.93 -7.96
N LYS A 2 8.45 -11.00 -6.62
CA LYS A 2 8.27 -9.80 -5.76
C LYS A 2 9.37 -8.72 -5.96
N PHE A 3 10.63 -9.12 -6.19
CA PHE A 3 11.75 -8.17 -6.35
C PHE A 3 11.74 -7.42 -7.70
N ILE A 4 11.33 -8.07 -8.78
CA ILE A 4 11.23 -7.45 -10.12
C ILE A 4 10.04 -6.48 -10.15
N PHE A 5 8.89 -6.88 -9.59
CA PHE A 5 7.76 -5.97 -9.41
C PHE A 5 8.11 -4.80 -8.49
N LYS A 6 8.83 -5.05 -7.38
CA LYS A 6 9.27 -3.97 -6.49
C LYS A 6 10.24 -3.01 -7.18
N ASN A 7 11.12 -3.46 -8.08
CA ASN A 7 11.98 -2.56 -8.87
C ASN A 7 11.26 -1.83 -10.01
N ILE A 8 10.27 -2.46 -10.66
CA ILE A 8 9.46 -1.81 -11.72
C ILE A 8 8.47 -0.81 -11.11
N LEU A 9 8.00 -1.06 -9.88
CA LEU A 9 6.99 -0.30 -9.15
C LEU A 9 7.55 0.56 -8.01
N SER A 10 8.85 0.51 -7.70
CA SER A 10 9.48 1.46 -6.77
C SER A 10 9.61 2.82 -7.44
N ALA A 11 8.49 3.50 -7.60
CA ALA A 11 8.46 4.91 -7.90
C ALA A 11 8.77 5.67 -6.61
N ASN A 12 10.05 5.69 -6.20
CA ASN A 12 10.55 6.89 -5.53
C ASN A 12 10.34 8.01 -6.53
N SER A 13 9.31 8.84 -6.34
CA SER A 13 9.06 9.85 -7.35
C SER A 13 8.33 11.09 -6.88
N ASP A 14 9.07 12.19 -6.96
CA ASP A 14 8.55 13.54 -7.07
C ASP A 14 7.46 13.67 -8.13
N GLU A 15 6.59 14.65 -7.89
CA GLU A 15 5.44 15.05 -8.72
C GLU A 15 5.77 15.16 -10.23
N THR A 16 7.02 15.50 -10.56
CA THR A 16 7.53 15.59 -11.93
C THR A 16 7.52 14.26 -12.67
N LYS A 17 7.81 13.14 -11.98
CA LYS A 17 7.80 11.79 -12.58
C LYS A 17 6.36 11.28 -12.76
N TYR A 18 5.42 11.72 -11.93
CA TYR A 18 3.98 11.43 -12.08
C TYR A 18 3.44 12.04 -13.37
N LYS A 19 3.70 13.34 -13.59
CA LYS A 19 3.30 14.05 -14.83
C LYS A 19 3.93 13.39 -16.07
N SER A 20 5.21 13.01 -15.99
CA SER A 20 5.91 12.30 -17.07
C SER A 20 5.33 10.91 -17.36
N THR A 21 4.99 10.14 -16.32
CA THR A 21 4.40 8.79 -16.46
C THR A 21 3.03 8.87 -17.13
N ILE A 22 2.17 9.80 -16.69
CA ILE A 22 0.86 10.04 -17.33
C ILE A 22 1.01 10.47 -18.78
N LEU A 23 1.94 11.38 -19.06
CA LEU A 23 2.15 11.87 -20.43
C LEU A 23 2.61 10.73 -21.36
N SER A 24 3.51 9.87 -20.89
CA SER A 24 3.96 8.69 -21.64
C SER A 24 2.80 7.72 -21.96
N PHE A 25 1.82 7.60 -21.07
CA PHE A 25 0.63 6.80 -21.31
C PHE A 25 -0.30 7.42 -22.34
N ILE A 26 -0.55 8.73 -22.26
CA ILE A 26 -1.36 9.45 -23.26
C ILE A 26 -0.74 9.25 -24.64
N ILE A 27 0.58 9.37 -24.77
CA ILE A 27 1.32 9.13 -26.02
C ILE A 27 1.17 7.66 -26.48
N SER A 28 1.32 6.70 -25.57
CA SER A 28 1.19 5.27 -25.91
C SER A 28 -0.22 4.92 -26.40
N MET A 29 -1.26 5.45 -25.76
CA MET A 29 -2.66 5.29 -26.19
C MET A 29 -2.90 5.88 -27.57
N LEU A 30 -2.34 7.06 -27.85
CA LEU A 30 -2.41 7.68 -29.17
C LEU A 30 -1.75 6.79 -30.24
N CYS A 31 -0.58 6.22 -29.95
CA CYS A 31 0.08 5.28 -30.87
C CYS A 31 -0.79 4.04 -31.15
N ILE A 32 -1.44 3.48 -30.14
CA ILE A 32 -2.34 2.32 -30.29
C ILE A 32 -3.53 2.67 -31.19
N VAL A 33 -4.17 3.82 -30.99
CA VAL A 33 -5.29 4.28 -31.82
C VAL A 33 -4.86 4.46 -33.27
N VAL A 34 -3.69 5.05 -33.50
CA VAL A 34 -3.11 5.23 -34.85
C VAL A 34 -2.83 3.87 -35.51
N LEU A 35 -2.30 2.90 -34.78
CA LEU A 35 -2.02 1.56 -35.31
C LEU A 35 -3.30 0.79 -35.68
N ILE A 36 -4.35 0.89 -34.86
CA ILE A 36 -5.67 0.33 -35.18
C ILE A 36 -6.26 0.99 -36.42
N ALA A 37 -6.16 2.32 -36.54
CA ALA A 37 -6.64 3.05 -37.69
C ALA A 37 -5.93 2.60 -38.98
N ILE A 38 -4.60 2.50 -38.98
CA ILE A 38 -3.80 2.03 -40.13
C ILE A 38 -4.15 0.58 -40.47
N SER A 39 -4.32 -0.30 -39.47
CA SER A 39 -4.63 -1.72 -39.70
C SER A 39 -5.98 -1.94 -40.39
N ASN A 40 -6.94 -1.03 -40.22
CA ASN A 40 -8.25 -1.13 -40.88
C ASN A 40 -8.20 -0.82 -42.39
N PHE A 41 -7.09 -0.25 -42.90
CA PHE A 41 -6.92 0.05 -44.33
C PHE A 41 -6.15 -1.05 -45.11
N ILE A 42 -5.62 -2.07 -44.43
CA ILE A 42 -4.79 -3.12 -45.07
C ILE A 42 -5.56 -4.47 -45.11
N PRO A 43 -6.00 -4.95 -46.28
CA PRO A 43 -6.75 -6.20 -46.39
C PRO A 43 -5.79 -7.40 -46.48
N ILE A 44 -5.37 -7.97 -45.34
CA ILE A 44 -4.58 -9.23 -45.30
C ILE A 44 -5.20 -10.20 -44.28
N VAL A 45 -6.19 -10.97 -44.73
CA VAL A 45 -7.26 -11.59 -43.91
C VAL A 45 -6.81 -12.56 -42.80
N LEU A 46 -5.58 -13.06 -42.79
CA LEU A 46 -5.07 -13.99 -41.75
C LEU A 46 -3.85 -13.45 -40.99
N LEU A 47 -2.84 -12.95 -41.70
CA LEU A 47 -1.67 -12.37 -41.06
C LEU A 47 -2.04 -11.09 -40.28
N SER A 48 -2.95 -10.26 -40.82
CA SER A 48 -3.40 -9.04 -40.12
C SER A 48 -4.17 -9.35 -38.84
N ARG A 49 -4.93 -10.46 -38.80
CA ARG A 49 -5.66 -10.88 -37.59
C ARG A 49 -4.70 -11.32 -36.49
N PHE A 50 -3.66 -12.07 -36.84
CA PHE A 50 -2.62 -12.46 -35.89
C PHE A 50 -1.86 -11.24 -35.34
N PHE A 51 -1.45 -10.32 -36.22
CA PHE A 51 -0.81 -9.07 -35.81
C PHE A 51 -1.74 -8.20 -34.95
N MET A 52 -3.03 -8.12 -35.25
CA MET A 52 -4.01 -7.37 -34.45
C MET A 52 -4.20 -7.98 -33.06
N VAL A 53 -4.23 -9.31 -32.93
CA VAL A 53 -4.29 -9.98 -31.61
C VAL A 53 -3.01 -9.72 -30.80
N LEU A 54 -1.84 -9.79 -31.44
CA LEU A 54 -0.56 -9.45 -30.78
C LEU A 54 -0.52 -8.00 -30.34
N LEU A 55 -0.94 -7.09 -31.20
CA LEU A 55 -0.98 -5.65 -30.94
C LEU A 55 -1.94 -5.31 -29.80
N THR A 56 -3.15 -5.87 -29.80
CA THR A 56 -4.14 -5.65 -28.75
C THR A 56 -3.70 -6.25 -27.42
N THR A 57 -3.08 -7.44 -27.42
CA THR A 57 -2.53 -8.05 -26.20
C THR A 57 -1.38 -7.23 -25.62
N PHE A 58 -0.45 -6.76 -26.47
CA PHE A 58 0.64 -5.88 -26.05
C PHE A 58 0.13 -4.53 -25.53
N SER A 59 -0.86 -3.95 -26.20
CA SER A 59 -1.54 -2.73 -25.76
C SER A 59 -2.17 -2.92 -24.39
N PHE A 60 -2.90 -4.01 -24.17
CA PHE A 60 -3.53 -4.31 -22.90
C PHE A 60 -2.49 -4.48 -21.77
N TYR A 61 -1.37 -5.13 -22.06
CA TYR A 61 -0.25 -5.25 -21.12
C TYR A 61 0.34 -3.88 -20.74
N LEU A 62 0.56 -3.00 -21.70
CA LEU A 62 1.05 -1.63 -21.44
C LEU A 62 0.05 -0.82 -20.60
N ILE A 63 -1.23 -0.93 -20.91
CA ILE A 63 -2.30 -0.25 -20.16
C ILE A 63 -2.36 -0.77 -18.72
N PHE A 64 -2.33 -2.09 -18.53
CA PHE A 64 -2.37 -2.72 -17.22
C PHE A 64 -1.15 -2.33 -16.36
N THR A 65 0.06 -2.42 -16.90
CA THR A 65 1.28 -2.02 -16.18
C THR A 65 1.28 -0.54 -15.81
N PHE A 66 0.67 0.30 -16.62
CA PHE A 66 0.47 1.71 -16.31
C PHE A 66 -0.53 1.96 -15.18
N PHE A 67 -1.69 1.29 -15.19
CA PHE A 67 -2.63 1.36 -14.07
C PHE A 67 -1.97 0.94 -12.75
N CYS A 68 -1.19 -0.15 -12.76
CA CYS A 68 -0.41 -0.55 -11.58
C CYS A 68 0.55 0.55 -11.11
N LYS A 69 1.23 1.23 -12.04
CA LYS A 69 2.13 2.36 -11.70
C LYS A 69 1.39 3.56 -11.14
N ILE A 70 0.22 3.93 -11.67
CA ILE A 70 -0.60 5.01 -11.11
C ILE A 70 -0.96 4.69 -9.65
N ILE A 71 -1.44 3.47 -9.39
CA ILE A 71 -1.83 3.04 -8.04
C ILE A 71 -0.64 3.19 -7.08
N CYS A 72 0.52 2.62 -7.44
CA CYS A 72 1.72 2.74 -6.59
C CYS A 72 2.19 4.19 -6.37
N ILE A 73 2.06 5.06 -7.37
CA ILE A 73 2.41 6.48 -7.22
C ILE A 73 1.40 7.20 -6.31
N SER A 74 0.10 6.88 -6.44
CA SER A 74 -0.94 7.41 -5.55
C SER A 74 -0.64 7.09 -4.10
N ASP A 75 -0.33 5.82 -3.80
CA ASP A 75 0.02 5.35 -2.46
C ASP A 75 1.24 6.12 -1.91
N ASN A 76 2.27 6.31 -2.76
CA ASN A 76 3.47 7.05 -2.35
C ASN A 76 3.21 8.54 -2.10
N ILE A 77 2.30 9.16 -2.84
CA ILE A 77 1.91 10.56 -2.63
C ILE A 77 1.18 10.70 -1.29
N GLU A 78 0.27 9.78 -0.95
CA GLU A 78 -0.39 9.77 0.36
C GLU A 78 0.62 9.59 1.50
N LYS A 79 1.57 8.65 1.33
CA LYS A 79 2.70 8.46 2.23
C LYS A 79 3.52 9.74 2.43
N LYS A 80 3.82 10.46 1.35
CA LYS A 80 4.53 11.75 1.38
C LYS A 80 3.72 12.84 2.09
N LYS A 81 2.41 12.96 1.82
CA LYS A 81 1.54 13.96 2.47
C LYS A 81 1.50 13.80 3.99
N VAL A 82 1.48 12.57 4.48
CA VAL A 82 1.55 12.28 5.93
C VAL A 82 2.89 12.71 6.50
N LYS A 83 4.01 12.33 5.88
CA LYS A 83 5.36 12.77 6.34
C LYS A 83 5.51 14.30 6.36
N GLU A 84 4.89 14.99 5.39
CA GLU A 84 4.91 16.46 5.30
C GLU A 84 3.85 17.16 6.18
N LYS A 85 3.09 16.43 7.01
CA LYS A 85 1.98 16.96 7.83
C LYS A 85 0.86 17.65 7.04
N LYS A 86 0.79 17.43 5.72
CA LYS A 86 -0.25 17.96 4.82
C LYS A 86 -1.44 17.02 4.67
N TYR A 87 -1.38 15.85 5.31
CA TYR A 87 -2.47 14.89 5.28
C TYR A 87 -3.65 15.40 6.10
N LYS A 88 -4.82 15.41 5.47
CA LYS A 88 -6.06 15.80 6.13
C LYS A 88 -6.69 14.56 6.75
N LEU A 89 -6.67 14.50 8.08
CA LEU A 89 -7.30 13.42 8.83
C LEU A 89 -8.79 13.36 8.52
N LYS A 90 -9.30 12.15 8.28
CA LYS A 90 -10.73 11.92 8.08
C LYS A 90 -11.49 11.80 9.40
N PHE A 91 -10.83 11.32 10.44
CA PHE A 91 -11.40 11.09 11.77
C PHE A 91 -10.59 11.77 12.85
N ASP A 92 -11.21 11.94 14.01
CA ASP A 92 -10.50 12.38 15.20
C ASP A 92 -9.51 11.29 15.64
N PRO A 93 -8.26 11.66 15.97
CA PRO A 93 -7.29 10.74 16.54
C PRO A 93 -7.78 10.07 17.82
N ILE A 94 -7.37 8.82 18.02
CA ILE A 94 -7.55 8.12 19.28
C ILE A 94 -6.20 7.98 19.97
N VAL A 95 -6.23 7.89 21.30
CA VAL A 95 -5.03 7.63 22.10
C VAL A 95 -5.14 6.25 22.69
N ILE A 96 -4.19 5.39 22.37
CA ILE A 96 -4.07 4.03 22.93
C ILE A 96 -2.85 3.91 23.84
N SER A 97 -2.90 2.97 24.77
CA SER A 97 -1.75 2.67 25.62
C SER A 97 -0.67 1.91 24.84
N PHE A 98 0.58 1.99 25.29
CA PHE A 98 1.67 1.19 24.75
C PHE A 98 1.38 -0.31 24.82
N ASP A 99 0.75 -0.78 25.90
CA ASP A 99 0.43 -2.19 26.09
C ASP A 99 -0.62 -2.66 25.07
N ASP A 100 -1.66 -1.87 24.84
CA ASP A 100 -2.68 -2.15 23.82
C ASP A 100 -2.06 -2.18 22.42
N PHE A 101 -1.20 -1.21 22.13
CA PHE A 101 -0.47 -1.16 20.88
C PHE A 101 0.47 -2.37 20.70
N SER A 102 1.15 -2.80 21.75
CA SER A 102 2.02 -4.00 21.71
C SER A 102 1.18 -5.26 21.46
N ILE A 103 0.00 -5.38 22.07
CA ILE A 103 -0.92 -6.49 21.79
C ILE A 103 -1.34 -6.50 20.33
N TRP A 104 -1.74 -5.34 19.79
CA TRP A 104 -2.05 -5.22 18.37
C TRP A 104 -0.84 -5.59 17.50
N LEU A 105 0.33 -5.02 17.79
CA LEU A 105 1.54 -5.22 17.02
C LEU A 105 2.06 -6.67 17.10
N ASN A 106 1.71 -7.46 18.09
CA ASN A 106 2.14 -8.85 18.18
C ASN A 106 1.08 -9.83 17.64
N CYS A 107 -0.20 -9.56 17.95
CA CYS A 107 -1.25 -10.56 17.87
C CYS A 107 -2.31 -10.27 16.80
N TYR A 108 -2.26 -9.11 16.13
CA TYR A 108 -3.26 -8.78 15.12
C TYR A 108 -3.22 -9.80 13.97
N PRO A 109 -4.34 -10.45 13.60
CA PRO A 109 -4.32 -11.64 12.77
C PRO A 109 -4.37 -11.38 11.26
N ALA A 110 -4.59 -10.12 10.84
CA ALA A 110 -4.81 -9.75 9.45
C ALA A 110 -3.82 -8.67 8.98
N PRO A 111 -3.62 -8.50 7.65
CA PRO A 111 -2.88 -7.36 7.13
C PRO A 111 -3.57 -6.05 7.50
N GLU A 112 -2.81 -5.08 8.00
CA GLU A 112 -3.34 -3.77 8.40
C GLU A 112 -2.22 -2.72 8.39
N GLN A 113 -2.59 -1.45 8.22
CA GLN A 113 -1.68 -0.32 8.37
C GLN A 113 -2.25 0.70 9.36
N LEU A 114 -1.37 1.25 10.18
CA LEU A 114 -1.67 2.38 11.05
C LEU A 114 -0.83 3.59 10.70
N ILE A 115 -1.46 4.76 10.78
CA ILE A 115 -0.76 6.04 10.88
C ILE A 115 -0.77 6.45 12.34
N VAL A 116 0.43 6.57 12.92
CA VAL A 116 0.60 6.98 14.32
C VAL A 116 1.36 8.30 14.40
N ARG A 117 1.03 9.12 15.39
CA ARG A 117 1.83 10.29 15.77
C ARG A 117 2.71 9.93 16.96
N LEU A 118 4.02 10.10 16.79
CA LEU A 118 5.01 9.98 17.86
C LEU A 118 5.71 11.32 18.01
N LYS A 119 5.57 11.95 19.19
CA LYS A 119 5.93 13.36 19.40
C LYS A 119 5.22 14.25 18.36
N GLU A 120 5.97 14.88 17.49
CA GLU A 120 5.47 15.74 16.42
C GLU A 120 5.60 15.11 15.03
N GLU A 121 6.03 13.85 14.93
CA GLU A 121 6.26 13.15 13.67
C GLU A 121 5.17 12.11 13.40
N TYR A 122 4.83 11.96 12.12
CA TYR A 122 3.90 10.94 11.66
C TYR A 122 4.67 9.74 11.13
N HIS A 123 4.28 8.55 11.58
CA HIS A 123 4.92 7.30 11.21
C HIS A 123 3.91 6.29 10.68
N TYR A 124 4.38 5.46 9.74
CA TYR A 124 3.63 4.35 9.18
C TYR A 124 4.05 3.04 9.81
N ILE A 125 3.08 2.25 10.24
CA ILE A 125 3.29 0.90 10.75
C ILE A 125 2.40 -0.03 9.95
N GLU A 126 2.99 -1.02 9.29
CA GLU A 126 2.27 -1.98 8.45
C GLU A 126 2.55 -3.39 8.94
N ILE A 127 1.49 -4.18 9.06
CA ILE A 127 1.50 -5.62 9.25
C ILE A 127 1.08 -6.22 7.91
N SER A 128 1.92 -7.08 7.34
CA SER A 128 1.56 -7.84 6.14
C SER A 128 1.93 -9.30 6.28
N TYR A 129 1.33 -10.12 5.42
CA TYR A 129 1.52 -11.56 5.43
C TYR A 129 1.82 -12.04 4.02
N ASP A 130 2.84 -12.88 3.86
CA ASP A 130 3.24 -13.34 2.53
C ASP A 130 2.24 -14.34 1.93
N THR A 131 1.50 -15.08 2.75
CA THR A 131 0.68 -16.19 2.27
C THR A 131 -0.53 -16.45 3.18
N LYS A 132 -1.66 -16.82 2.57
CA LYS A 132 -2.80 -17.40 3.28
C LYS A 132 -2.62 -18.92 3.29
N GLY A 133 -2.51 -19.52 4.47
CA GLY A 133 -2.37 -20.95 4.69
C GLY A 133 -3.61 -21.72 4.25
N ARG A 134 -3.49 -23.05 4.13
CA ARG A 134 -4.58 -23.93 3.64
C ARG A 134 -5.87 -23.86 4.47
N ARG A 135 -5.77 -23.49 5.75
CA ARG A 135 -6.91 -23.31 6.67
C ARG A 135 -7.50 -21.89 6.65
N GLY A 136 -6.92 -20.98 5.86
CA GLY A 136 -7.32 -19.58 5.82
C GLY A 136 -6.48 -18.66 6.70
N ASP A 137 -5.63 -19.20 7.57
CA ASP A 137 -4.77 -18.43 8.47
C ASP A 137 -3.68 -17.68 7.70
N TYR A 138 -3.38 -16.46 8.09
CA TYR A 138 -2.25 -15.73 7.51
C TYR A 138 -0.92 -16.21 8.10
N ILE A 139 0.02 -16.59 7.24
CA ILE A 139 1.34 -17.12 7.63
C ILE A 139 2.47 -16.25 7.07
N ASN A 140 3.66 -16.36 7.67
CA ASN A 140 4.84 -15.55 7.33
C ASN A 140 4.59 -14.04 7.49
N ARG A 141 4.28 -13.65 8.73
CA ARG A 141 4.06 -12.27 9.15
C ARG A 141 5.31 -11.42 8.92
N LYS A 142 5.11 -10.21 8.42
CA LYS A 142 6.13 -9.18 8.27
C LYS A 142 5.59 -7.87 8.81
N THR A 143 6.48 -7.13 9.46
CA THR A 143 6.19 -5.82 10.01
C THR A 143 7.10 -4.78 9.37
N TYR A 144 6.52 -3.62 9.08
CA TYR A 144 7.23 -2.51 8.48
C TYR A 144 7.01 -1.25 9.31
N PHE A 145 8.08 -0.47 9.44
CA PHE A 145 8.07 0.86 10.05
C PHE A 145 8.64 1.85 9.04
N ASP A 146 7.84 2.84 8.63
CA ASP A 146 8.18 3.81 7.59
C ASP A 146 8.76 3.14 6.32
N ASP A 147 8.04 2.13 5.80
CA ASP A 147 8.37 1.34 4.61
C ASP A 147 9.63 0.44 4.73
N LYS A 148 10.27 0.39 5.91
CA LYS A 148 11.40 -0.50 6.20
C LYS A 148 10.93 -1.73 6.94
N ALA A 149 11.35 -2.91 6.48
CA ALA A 149 11.09 -4.16 7.18
C ALA A 149 11.84 -4.12 8.52
N THR A 150 11.11 -4.23 9.62
CA THR A 150 11.61 -4.02 10.98
C THR A 150 11.00 -5.05 11.90
N LYS A 151 11.80 -5.65 12.80
CA LYS A 151 11.27 -6.63 13.77
C LYS A 151 10.33 -5.94 14.75
N VAL A 152 9.38 -6.70 15.30
CA VAL A 152 8.41 -6.18 16.27
C VAL A 152 9.11 -5.56 17.48
N ASP A 153 10.08 -6.25 18.08
CA ASP A 153 10.85 -5.76 19.25
C ASP A 153 11.53 -4.41 18.99
N ASP A 154 12.04 -4.22 17.76
CA ASP A 154 12.69 -2.97 17.36
C ASP A 154 11.66 -1.83 17.22
N ILE A 155 10.48 -2.13 16.66
CA ILE A 155 9.37 -1.16 16.58
C ILE A 155 8.91 -0.78 17.99
N GLU A 156 8.70 -1.75 18.87
CA GLU A 156 8.32 -1.51 20.26
C GLU A 156 9.31 -0.62 20.99
N LYS A 157 10.62 -0.86 20.80
CA LYS A 157 11.67 -0.01 21.35
C LYS A 157 11.59 1.42 20.83
N ILE A 158 11.46 1.61 19.51
CA ILE A 158 11.33 2.93 18.89
C ILE A 158 10.10 3.67 19.43
N ILE A 159 8.96 2.98 19.52
CA ILE A 159 7.71 3.54 20.02
C ILE A 159 7.85 3.92 21.49
N LYS A 160 8.47 3.08 22.32
CA LYS A 160 8.70 3.36 23.74
C LYS A 160 9.60 4.57 23.95
N GLU A 161 10.66 4.71 23.16
CA GLU A 161 11.60 5.84 23.21
C GLU A 161 10.97 7.15 22.69
N LYS A 162 10.06 7.06 21.70
CA LYS A 162 9.46 8.23 21.06
C LYS A 162 8.08 8.61 21.61
N SER A 163 7.36 7.71 22.29
CA SER A 163 6.06 8.01 22.86
C SER A 163 6.17 8.99 24.03
N GLN A 164 5.25 9.96 24.10
CA GLN A 164 5.13 10.80 25.30
C GLN A 164 4.32 10.03 26.34
N SER A 165 4.96 9.64 27.44
CA SER A 165 4.30 9.00 28.60
C SER A 165 3.63 7.66 28.30
N GLY A 166 4.15 6.86 27.36
CA GLY A 166 3.62 5.53 27.04
C GLY A 166 2.25 5.55 26.33
N LYS A 167 1.84 6.70 25.80
CA LYS A 167 0.63 6.86 25.00
C LYS A 167 0.98 7.06 23.54
N ILE A 168 0.19 6.44 22.67
CA ILE A 168 0.38 6.46 21.22
C ILE A 168 -0.89 7.02 20.61
N GLU A 169 -0.75 8.08 19.82
CA GLU A 169 -1.88 8.68 19.11
C GLU A 169 -2.01 8.00 17.75
N VAL A 170 -3.10 7.27 17.54
CA VAL A 170 -3.45 6.63 16.28
C VAL A 170 -4.40 7.53 15.52
N LEU A 171 -4.05 7.82 14.28
CA LEU A 171 -4.73 8.83 13.48
C LEU A 171 -5.68 8.19 12.47
N GLU A 172 -5.26 7.09 11.84
CA GLU A 172 -6.05 6.41 10.81
C GLU A 172 -5.57 4.97 10.61
N THR A 173 -6.48 4.14 10.09
CA THR A 173 -6.25 2.77 9.59
C THR A 173 -6.29 2.77 8.05
N PHE A 174 -5.73 1.75 7.38
CA PHE A 174 -5.53 1.84 5.91
C PHE A 174 -6.83 1.96 5.12
N ASP A 175 -7.90 1.31 5.57
CA ASP A 175 -9.19 1.30 4.87
C ASP A 175 -10.02 2.57 5.10
N HIS A 176 -9.40 3.65 5.60
CA HIS A 176 -10.11 4.85 6.07
C HIS A 176 -11.21 4.49 7.07
N ASN A 177 -10.94 3.47 7.87
CA ASN A 177 -11.83 3.00 8.90
C ASN A 177 -11.61 3.85 10.16
N LYS A 178 -12.66 3.99 10.96
CA LYS A 178 -12.59 4.73 12.23
C LYS A 178 -11.48 4.11 13.08
N PRO A 179 -10.51 4.90 13.59
CA PRO A 179 -9.43 4.38 14.44
C PRO A 179 -9.95 3.59 15.64
N GLN A 180 -11.15 3.94 16.13
CA GLN A 180 -11.85 3.25 17.21
C GLN A 180 -11.98 1.73 17.00
N LEU A 181 -12.08 1.26 15.76
CA LEU A 181 -12.19 -0.16 15.43
C LEU A 181 -10.99 -0.97 15.94
N ILE A 182 -9.80 -0.37 15.97
CA ILE A 182 -8.60 -0.99 16.53
C ILE A 182 -8.80 -1.33 18.00
N ILE A 183 -9.47 -0.46 18.77
CA ILE A 183 -9.72 -0.70 20.19
C ILE A 183 -10.66 -1.90 20.37
N ASP A 184 -11.71 -1.96 19.54
CA ASP A 184 -12.67 -3.08 19.56
C ASP A 184 -11.97 -4.40 19.22
N GLU A 185 -11.11 -4.40 18.19
CA GLU A 185 -10.32 -5.55 17.77
C GLU A 185 -9.29 -5.98 18.83
N ILE A 186 -8.59 -5.04 19.46
CA ILE A 186 -7.67 -5.34 20.58
C ILE A 186 -8.43 -5.98 21.74
N ASN A 187 -9.63 -5.46 22.05
CA ASN A 187 -10.45 -6.02 23.12
C ASN A 187 -10.92 -7.44 22.79
N GLU A 188 -11.22 -7.75 21.53
CA GLU A 188 -11.50 -9.12 21.09
C GLU A 188 -10.28 -10.02 21.20
N ILE A 189 -9.11 -9.58 20.73
CA ILE A 189 -7.84 -10.32 20.87
C ILE A 189 -7.55 -10.64 22.34
N LYS A 190 -7.76 -9.65 23.24
CA LYS A 190 -7.59 -9.86 24.68
C LYS A 190 -8.56 -10.90 25.22
N LYS A 191 -9.83 -10.85 24.83
CA LYS A 191 -10.81 -11.85 25.27
C LYS A 191 -10.41 -13.26 24.83
N ILE A 192 -9.87 -13.42 23.63
CA ILE A 192 -9.46 -14.72 23.10
C ILE A 192 -8.19 -15.23 23.79
N ASN A 193 -7.19 -14.38 23.99
CA ASN A 193 -5.87 -14.77 24.51
C ASN A 193 -5.75 -14.80 26.04
N PHE A 194 -6.65 -14.14 26.78
CA PHE A 194 -6.65 -14.09 28.25
C PHE A 194 -7.86 -14.83 28.88
N MET A 195 -8.56 -15.67 28.11
CA MET A 195 -9.55 -16.63 28.61
C MET A 195 -9.00 -18.07 28.77
N GLU A 196 -7.68 -18.25 28.69
CA GLU A 196 -6.99 -19.48 29.13
C GLU A 196 -6.42 -19.35 30.56
#